data_AF-A0A836V2Y2-F1
#
_entry.id   AF-A0A836V2Y2-F1
#
_cell.length_a   1.000
_cell.length_b   1.000
_cell.length_c   1.000
_cell.angle_alpha   90.00
_cell.angle_beta   90.00
_cell.angle_gamma   90.00
#
_symmetry.space_group_name_H-M   'P 1'
#
loop_
_entity.id
_entity.type
_entity.pdbx_description
1 polymer ?
#
loop_
_entity_poly.entity_id
_entity_poly.type
_entity_poly.pdbx_seq_one_letter_code
_entity_poly.pdbx_strand_id
1 'polypeptide(L)'
;MTKADTKFSSTNQPKGRGKAKKSLMLEAIRSVCGSEQEFLNQVIKVGLGDAVNEVAPNPTLLTLVLNRIEPPLKAIAPMVEFEFNSDAKPHEQANQILNAVANSQIAPDIGQMFIASIKSMIDISEWTDLKERIESLEAALRGEE
;
A
#
# COMPACT_ATOMS: atom_id res chain seq x y z
N MET A 1 -19.41 -20.10 40.25
CA MET A 1 -18.22 -19.24 40.33
C MET A 1 -18.61 -17.83 39.91
N THR A 2 -18.61 -16.88 40.85
CA THR A 2 -18.99 -15.48 40.61
C THR A 2 -17.89 -14.78 39.79
N LYS A 3 -18.28 -14.07 38.72
CA LYS A 3 -17.34 -13.32 37.87
C LYS A 3 -16.59 -12.30 38.73
N ALA A 4 -15.27 -12.31 38.66
CA ALA A 4 -14.43 -11.30 39.29
C ALA A 4 -14.83 -9.90 38.78
N ASP A 5 -14.79 -8.92 39.68
CA ASP A 5 -15.20 -7.54 39.42
C ASP A 5 -14.33 -6.93 38.30
N THR A 6 -14.94 -6.62 37.16
CA THR A 6 -14.25 -6.16 35.93
C THR A 6 -14.06 -4.64 35.89
N LYS A 7 -14.43 -3.92 36.95
CA LYS A 7 -14.35 -2.46 37.01
C LYS A 7 -12.95 -2.00 37.43
N PHE A 8 -12.42 -1.01 36.72
CA PHE A 8 -11.17 -0.36 37.06
C PHE A 8 -11.30 0.38 38.40
N SER A 9 -10.40 0.09 39.33
CA SER A 9 -10.31 0.75 40.65
C SER A 9 -8.84 1.04 41.00
N SER A 10 -8.58 1.79 42.06
CA SER A 10 -7.19 2.01 42.56
C SER A 10 -6.48 0.71 42.92
N THR A 11 -7.22 -0.34 43.30
CA THR A 11 -6.70 -1.67 43.64
C THR A 11 -6.84 -2.69 42.49
N ASN A 12 -7.51 -2.34 41.40
CA ASN A 12 -7.73 -3.16 40.21
C ASN A 12 -7.38 -2.37 38.93
N GLN A 13 -6.15 -1.86 38.89
CA GLN A 13 -5.57 -1.24 37.69
C GLN A 13 -5.00 -2.34 36.78
N PRO A 14 -5.18 -2.24 35.44
CA PRO A 14 -4.47 -3.11 34.52
C PRO A 14 -2.98 -2.90 34.70
N LYS A 15 -2.20 -3.99 34.83
CA LYS A 15 -0.75 -3.90 34.91
C LYS A 15 -0.26 -3.15 33.66
N GLY A 16 0.54 -2.10 33.88
CA GLY A 16 1.05 -1.27 32.79
C GLY A 16 1.71 -2.15 31.72
N ARG A 17 1.31 -1.97 30.47
CA ARG A 17 1.95 -2.65 29.35
C ARG A 17 3.42 -2.28 29.36
N GLY A 18 4.31 -3.28 29.35
CA GLY A 18 5.76 -3.06 29.27
C GLY A 18 6.12 -2.15 28.09
N LYS A 19 7.31 -1.54 28.15
CA LYS A 19 7.77 -0.60 27.11
C LYS A 19 7.70 -1.24 25.73
N ALA A 20 7.19 -0.49 24.76
CA ALA A 20 7.18 -0.92 23.37
C ALA A 20 8.62 -1.07 22.84
N LYS A 21 8.82 -1.95 21.85
CA LYS A 21 10.14 -2.19 21.23
C LYS A 21 10.85 -0.91 20.79
N LYS A 22 10.09 0.06 20.24
CA LYS A 22 10.61 1.38 19.86
C LYS A 22 11.24 2.12 21.05
N SER A 23 10.56 2.15 22.20
CA SER A 23 11.06 2.82 23.41
C SER A 23 12.32 2.15 23.93
N LEU A 24 12.35 0.82 23.96
CA LEU A 24 13.55 0.06 24.35
C LEU A 24 14.74 0.36 23.41
N MET A 25 14.49 0.42 22.11
CA MET A 25 15.54 0.72 21.12
C MET A 25 16.07 2.15 21.26
N LEU A 26 15.20 3.14 21.47
CA LEU A 26 15.61 4.53 21.68
C LEU A 26 16.44 4.70 22.95
N GLU A 27 16.08 3.99 24.03
CA GLU A 27 16.86 3.97 25.27
C GLU A 27 18.24 3.34 25.05
N ALA A 28 18.33 2.23 24.32
CA ALA A 28 19.59 1.60 23.98
C ALA A 28 20.48 2.53 23.13
N ILE A 29 19.93 3.19 22.11
CA ILE A 29 20.67 4.16 21.28
C ILE A 29 21.20 5.30 22.14
N ARG A 30 20.36 5.87 23.03
CA ARG A 30 20.78 6.94 23.95
C ARG A 30 21.87 6.48 24.91
N SER A 31 21.82 5.24 25.39
CA SER A 31 22.88 4.71 26.27
C SER A 31 24.22 4.53 25.56
N VAL A 32 24.21 4.21 24.25
CA VAL A 32 25.43 3.98 23.48
C VAL A 32 26.02 5.30 22.97
N CYS A 33 25.19 6.19 22.45
CA CYS A 33 25.65 7.40 21.76
C CYS A 33 25.58 8.67 22.63
N GLY A 34 24.88 8.64 23.77
CA GLY A 34 24.68 9.78 24.66
C GLY A 34 23.72 10.85 24.12
N SER A 35 23.79 11.15 22.82
CA SER A 35 22.91 12.11 22.13
C SER A 35 22.47 11.59 20.77
N GLU A 36 21.37 12.15 20.26
CA GLU A 36 20.88 11.87 18.91
C GLU A 36 21.85 12.35 17.83
N GLN A 37 22.49 13.50 18.04
CA GLN A 37 23.47 14.04 17.11
C GLN A 37 24.69 13.13 16.97
N GLU A 38 25.19 12.58 18.07
CA GLU A 38 26.31 11.64 18.03
C GLU A 38 25.93 10.32 17.37
N PHE A 39 24.70 9.85 17.57
CA PHE A 39 24.17 8.70 16.83
C PHE A 39 24.18 8.95 15.32
N LEU A 40 23.69 10.11 14.87
CA LEU A 40 23.69 10.46 13.44
C LEU A 40 25.11 10.58 12.88
N ASN A 41 26.04 11.18 13.62
CA ASN A 41 27.46 11.24 13.22
C ASN A 41 28.05 9.84 13.02
N GLN A 42 27.75 8.90 13.93
CA GLN A 42 28.20 7.52 13.81
C GLN A 42 27.57 6.81 12.61
N VAL A 43 26.27 7.00 12.36
CA VAL A 43 25.60 6.44 11.18
C VAL A 43 26.26 6.90 9.89
N ILE A 44 26.62 8.19 9.79
CA ILE A 44 27.33 8.73 8.62
C ILE A 44 28.75 8.17 8.50
N LYS A 45 29.52 8.12 9.60
CA LYS A 45 30.87 7.55 9.62
C LYS A 45 30.88 6.09 9.15
N VAL A 46 29.98 5.27 9.70
CA VAL A 46 29.85 3.86 9.28
C VAL A 46 29.34 3.74 7.84
N GLY A 47 28.43 4.63 7.42
CA GLY A 47 27.95 4.69 6.05
C GLY A 47 29.06 4.97 5.04
N LEU A 48 29.86 6.00 5.29
CA LEU A 48 30.97 6.42 4.42
C LEU A 48 32.18 5.47 4.48
N GLY A 49 32.33 4.72 5.57
CA GLY A 49 33.55 3.95 5.82
C GLY A 49 34.75 4.86 6.09
N ASP A 50 35.93 4.27 6.06
CA ASP A 50 37.19 4.97 6.25
C ASP A 50 38.25 4.35 5.34
N ALA A 51 38.56 5.04 4.25
CA ALA A 51 39.55 4.59 3.27
C ALA A 51 40.99 4.56 3.83
N VAL A 52 41.29 5.36 4.86
CA VAL A 52 42.63 5.42 5.46
C VAL A 52 42.85 4.23 6.39
N ASN A 53 41.79 3.79 7.08
CA ASN A 53 41.82 2.65 8.00
C ASN A 53 41.25 1.35 7.39
N GLU A 54 41.10 1.30 6.06
CA GLU A 54 40.58 0.16 5.30
C GLU A 54 39.19 -0.34 5.76
N VAL A 55 38.36 0.56 6.30
CA VAL A 55 36.99 0.25 6.71
C VAL A 55 36.08 0.43 5.51
N ALA A 56 35.50 -0.66 5.02
CA ALA A 56 34.57 -0.62 3.90
C ALA A 56 33.33 0.24 4.22
N PRO A 57 32.81 1.02 3.26
CA PRO A 57 31.56 1.74 3.41
C PRO A 57 30.38 0.78 3.60
N ASN A 58 29.28 1.29 4.15
CA ASN A 58 27.99 0.58 4.22
C ASN A 58 26.96 1.25 3.29
N PRO A 59 26.84 0.78 2.03
CA PRO A 59 25.95 1.37 1.04
C PRO A 59 24.47 1.35 1.44
N THR A 60 24.05 0.34 2.20
CA THR A 60 22.67 0.22 2.69
C THR A 60 22.35 1.36 3.66
N LEU A 61 23.24 1.66 4.61
CA LEU A 61 23.07 2.80 5.52
C LEU A 61 23.05 4.12 4.77
N LEU A 62 23.96 4.31 3.80
CA LEU A 62 23.97 5.51 2.96
C LEU A 62 22.65 5.67 2.20
N THR A 63 22.13 4.60 1.61
CA THR A 63 20.85 4.63 0.89
C THR A 63 19.69 5.00 1.83
N LEU A 64 19.66 4.47 3.05
CA LEU A 64 18.63 4.80 4.04
C LEU A 64 18.69 6.28 4.48
N VAL A 65 19.90 6.83 4.60
CA VAL A 65 20.12 8.26 4.89
C VAL A 65 19.69 9.12 3.71
N LEU A 66 20.14 8.79 2.50
CA LEU A 66 19.79 9.52 1.28
C LEU A 66 18.27 9.54 1.06
N ASN A 67 17.58 8.41 1.27
CA ASN A 67 16.12 8.33 1.18
C ASN A 67 15.38 9.20 2.22
N ARG A 68 16.04 9.64 3.30
CA ARG A 68 15.49 10.60 4.28
C ARG A 68 15.75 12.05 3.89
N ILE A 69 16.87 12.32 3.23
CA ILE A 69 17.29 13.69 2.83
C ILE A 69 16.65 14.06 1.50
N GLU A 70 16.75 13.17 0.51
CA GLU A 70 16.21 13.32 -0.84
C GLU A 70 15.45 12.03 -1.19
N PRO A 71 14.21 11.89 -0.68
CA PRO A 71 13.38 10.74 -1.02
C PRO A 71 13.18 10.70 -2.55
N PRO A 72 13.29 9.54 -3.19
CA PRO A 72 13.08 9.43 -4.62
C PRO A 72 11.67 9.90 -4.95
N LEU A 73 11.56 10.78 -5.95
CA LEU A 73 10.27 11.19 -6.49
C LEU A 73 9.54 9.94 -6.98
N LYS A 74 8.36 9.67 -6.41
CA LYS A 74 7.50 8.61 -6.93
C LYS A 74 7.13 9.01 -8.36
N ALA A 75 7.32 8.09 -9.31
CA ALA A 75 6.75 8.26 -10.64
C ALA A 75 5.23 8.33 -10.50
N ILE A 76 4.64 9.49 -10.77
CA ILE A 76 3.20 9.67 -10.81
C ILE A 76 2.81 9.56 -12.28
N ALA A 77 1.91 8.63 -12.60
CA ALA A 77 1.29 8.61 -13.92
C ALA A 77 0.52 9.93 -14.10
N PRO A 78 0.73 10.67 -15.20
CA PRO A 78 0.04 11.93 -15.42
C PRO A 78 -1.48 11.70 -15.44
N MET A 79 -2.25 12.69 -14.99
CA MET A 79 -3.71 12.64 -15.16
C MET A 79 -4.01 12.72 -16.66
N VAL A 80 -4.88 11.83 -17.13
CA VAL A 80 -5.24 11.72 -18.53
C VAL A 80 -6.68 12.14 -18.73
N GLU A 81 -6.93 12.99 -19.72
CA GLU A 81 -8.25 13.44 -20.11
C GLU A 81 -8.52 12.99 -21.55
N PHE A 82 -9.60 12.23 -21.74
CA PHE A 82 -10.04 11.75 -23.04
C PHE A 82 -11.55 11.60 -23.04
N GLU A 83 -12.16 11.66 -24.22
CA GLU A 83 -13.60 11.47 -24.38
C GLU A 83 -13.94 10.00 -24.17
N PHE A 84 -14.81 9.74 -23.18
CA PHE A 84 -15.23 8.40 -22.82
C PHE A 84 -16.73 8.37 -22.57
N ASN A 85 -17.44 7.53 -23.31
CA ASN A 85 -18.87 7.28 -23.12
C ASN A 85 -19.06 5.95 -22.36
N SER A 86 -19.40 6.05 -21.07
CA SER A 86 -19.63 4.91 -20.18
C SER A 86 -20.89 4.10 -20.52
N ASP A 87 -21.83 4.67 -21.27
CA ASP A 87 -23.08 4.01 -21.62
C ASP A 87 -22.98 3.23 -22.94
N ALA A 88 -21.85 3.37 -23.66
CA ALA A 88 -21.58 2.64 -24.88
C ALA A 88 -21.32 1.14 -24.63
N LYS A 89 -21.42 0.31 -25.67
CA LYS A 89 -21.14 -1.13 -25.53
C LYS A 89 -19.66 -1.37 -25.20
N PRO A 90 -19.30 -2.46 -24.49
CA PRO A 90 -17.91 -2.67 -24.06
C PRO A 90 -16.88 -2.68 -25.19
N HIS A 91 -17.23 -3.18 -26.38
CA HIS A 91 -16.34 -3.14 -27.55
C HIS A 91 -16.17 -1.73 -28.12
N GLU A 92 -17.19 -0.88 -28.03
CA GLU A 92 -17.14 0.54 -28.43
C GLU A 92 -16.29 1.33 -27.44
N GLN A 93 -16.42 1.06 -26.14
CA GLN A 93 -15.57 1.63 -25.09
C GLN A 93 -14.10 1.26 -25.30
N ALA A 94 -13.81 -0.02 -25.61
CA ALA A 94 -12.45 -0.45 -25.93
C ALA A 94 -11.89 0.29 -27.17
N ASN A 95 -12.71 0.49 -28.20
CA ASN A 95 -12.31 1.27 -29.37
C ASN A 95 -12.05 2.74 -29.04
N GLN A 96 -12.83 3.37 -28.16
CA GLN A 96 -12.57 4.73 -27.69
C GLN A 96 -11.20 4.85 -27.02
N ILE A 97 -10.84 3.88 -26.17
CA ILE A 97 -9.51 3.83 -25.53
C ILE A 97 -8.41 3.65 -26.56
N LEU A 98 -8.57 2.73 -27.52
CA LEU A 98 -7.57 2.52 -28.59
C LEU A 98 -7.35 3.78 -29.43
N ASN A 99 -8.43 4.50 -29.75
CA ASN A 99 -8.34 5.77 -30.46
C ASN A 99 -7.60 6.84 -29.63
N ALA A 100 -7.89 6.93 -28.33
CA ALA A 100 -7.22 7.85 -27.44
C ALA A 100 -5.71 7.53 -27.29
N VAL A 101 -5.33 6.26 -27.31
CA VAL A 101 -3.92 5.83 -27.38
C VAL A 101 -3.29 6.22 -28.71
N ALA A 102 -3.96 5.97 -29.84
CA ALA A 102 -3.46 6.31 -31.17
C ALA A 102 -3.25 7.83 -31.35
N ASN A 103 -4.10 8.64 -30.72
CA ASN A 103 -4.01 10.10 -30.73
C ASN A 103 -3.04 10.66 -29.68
N SER A 104 -2.26 9.81 -29.00
CA SER A 104 -1.31 10.21 -27.95
C SER A 104 -1.95 10.95 -26.76
N GLN A 105 -3.26 10.76 -26.54
CA GLN A 105 -3.95 11.28 -25.35
C GLN A 105 -3.65 10.40 -24.13
N ILE A 106 -3.57 9.08 -24.34
CA ILE A 106 -3.27 8.08 -23.31
C ILE A 106 -1.99 7.35 -23.69
N ALA A 107 -1.11 7.08 -22.72
CA ALA A 107 0.04 6.21 -22.93
C ALA A 107 -0.39 4.74 -23.17
N PRO A 108 0.35 3.96 -23.99
CA PRO A 108 -0.07 2.59 -24.34
C PRO A 108 -0.26 1.64 -23.14
N ASP A 109 0.56 1.78 -22.11
CA ASP A 109 0.49 1.01 -20.87
C ASP A 109 -0.80 1.31 -20.10
N ILE A 110 -1.16 2.59 -19.95
CA ILE A 110 -2.41 3.02 -19.33
C ILE A 110 -3.62 2.57 -20.16
N GLY A 111 -3.54 2.65 -21.49
CA GLY A 111 -4.58 2.13 -22.37
C GLY A 111 -4.85 0.64 -22.18
N GLN A 112 -3.78 -0.17 -22.05
CA GLN A 112 -3.90 -1.60 -21.76
C GLN A 112 -4.56 -1.84 -20.39
N MET A 113 -4.26 -1.03 -19.37
CA MET A 113 -4.91 -1.12 -18.06
C MET A 113 -6.42 -0.84 -18.13
N PHE A 114 -6.85 0.12 -18.94
CA PHE A 114 -8.28 0.40 -19.10
C PHE A 114 -9.01 -0.73 -19.83
N ILE A 115 -8.43 -1.29 -20.89
CA ILE A 115 -9.02 -2.43 -21.61
C ILE A 115 -9.16 -3.64 -20.68
N ALA A 116 -8.15 -3.92 -19.84
CA ALA A 116 -8.22 -4.98 -18.84
C ALA A 116 -9.35 -4.71 -17.82
N SER A 117 -9.54 -3.45 -17.43
CA SER A 117 -10.59 -3.04 -16.50
C SER A 117 -12.00 -3.23 -17.09
N ILE A 118 -12.19 -2.93 -18.38
CA ILE A 118 -13.45 -3.22 -19.10
C ILE A 118 -13.73 -4.71 -19.08
N LYS A 119 -12.72 -5.56 -19.37
CA LYS A 119 -12.89 -7.01 -19.31
C LYS A 119 -13.33 -7.46 -17.92
N SER A 120 -12.66 -6.98 -16.86
CA SER A 120 -13.06 -7.31 -15.49
C SER A 120 -14.49 -6.91 -15.17
N MET A 121 -14.96 -5.78 -15.70
CA MET A 121 -16.36 -5.36 -15.55
C MET A 121 -17.34 -6.33 -16.23
N ILE A 122 -17.03 -6.79 -17.46
CA ILE A 122 -17.84 -7.79 -18.16
C ILE A 122 -17.91 -9.08 -17.34
N ASP A 123 -16.75 -9.57 -16.90
CA ASP A 123 -16.68 -10.79 -16.09
C ASP A 123 -17.57 -10.65 -14.83
N ILE A 124 -17.46 -9.52 -14.11
CA ILE A 124 -18.31 -9.25 -12.93
C ILE A 124 -19.80 -9.27 -13.29
N SER A 125 -20.20 -8.67 -14.41
CA SER A 125 -21.60 -8.68 -14.86
C SER A 125 -22.09 -10.10 -15.15
N GLU A 126 -21.31 -10.92 -15.86
CA GLU A 126 -21.67 -12.30 -16.17
C GLU A 126 -21.84 -13.16 -14.91
N TRP A 127 -20.94 -13.00 -13.92
CA TRP A 127 -21.07 -13.69 -12.63
C TRP A 127 -22.31 -13.24 -11.84
N THR A 128 -22.67 -11.97 -11.94
CA THR A 128 -23.86 -11.41 -11.28
C THR A 128 -25.14 -11.98 -11.90
N ASP A 129 -25.24 -11.95 -13.23
CA ASP A 129 -26.37 -12.51 -13.96
C ASP A 129 -26.51 -14.02 -13.71
N LEU A 130 -25.38 -14.74 -13.67
CA LEU A 130 -25.38 -16.18 -13.39
C LEU A 130 -25.88 -16.47 -11.97
N LYS A 131 -25.47 -15.67 -10.98
CA LYS A 131 -25.95 -15.77 -9.60
C LYS A 131 -27.46 -15.57 -9.52
N GLU A 132 -27.99 -14.52 -10.16
CA GLU A 132 -29.44 -14.26 -10.18
C GLU A 132 -30.21 -15.42 -10.81
N ARG A 133 -29.70 -15.97 -11.92
CA ARG A 133 -30.31 -17.15 -12.55
C ARG A 133 -30.31 -18.36 -11.61
N ILE A 134 -29.22 -18.62 -10.90
CA ILE A 134 -29.15 -19.72 -9.93
C ILE A 134 -30.16 -19.50 -8.79
N GLU A 135 -30.21 -18.30 -8.22
CA GLU A 135 -31.16 -17.96 -7.15
C GLU A 135 -32.62 -18.16 -7.60
N SER A 136 -32.96 -17.74 -8.82
CA SER A 136 -34.29 -17.95 -9.40
C SER A 136 -34.65 -19.42 -9.56
N LEU A 137 -33.69 -20.25 -10.00
CA LEU A 137 -33.88 -21.70 -10.16
C LEU A 137 -34.03 -22.39 -8.80
N GLU A 138 -33.24 -21.98 -7.81
CA GLU A 138 -33.35 -22.52 -6.45
C GLU A 138 -34.69 -22.14 -5.79
N ALA A 139 -35.18 -20.91 -5.97
CA ALA A 139 -36.48 -20.48 -5.47
C ALA A 139 -37.62 -21.30 -6.10
N ALA A 140 -37.58 -21.48 -7.43
CA ALA A 140 -38.54 -22.31 -8.15
C ALA A 140 -38.50 -23.78 -7.68
N LEU A 141 -37.33 -24.31 -7.37
CA LEU A 141 -37.18 -25.68 -6.85
C LEU A 141 -37.66 -25.83 -5.39
N ARG A 142 -37.53 -24.77 -4.58
CA ARG A 142 -38.00 -24.72 -3.19
C ARG A 142 -39.52 -24.54 -3.07
N GLY A 143 -40.22 -24.22 -4.16
CA GLY A 143 -41.68 -24.01 -4.18
C GLY A 143 -42.11 -22.70 -3.52
N GLU A 144 -41.20 -21.73 -3.46
CA GLU A 144 -41.45 -20.37 -3.00
C GLU A 144 -41.84 -19.52 -4.23
N GLU A 145 -43.12 -19.59 -4.63
CA GLU A 145 -43.75 -18.59 -5.53
C GLU A 145 -44.44 -17.48 -4.72
#